data_AF-A0A2P8DLL5-F1
#
_entry.id   AF-A0A2P8DLL5-F1
#
_cell.length_a   1.000
_cell.length_b   1.000
_cell.length_c   1.000
_cell.angle_alpha   90.00
_cell.angle_beta   90.00
_cell.angle_gamma   90.00
#
_symmetry.space_group_name_H-M   'P 1'
#
loop_
_entity.id
_entity.type
_entity.pdbx_description
1 polymer ?
#
loop_
_entity_poly.entity_id
_entity_poly.type
_entity_poly.pdbx_seq_one_letter_code
_entity_poly.pdbx_strand_id
1 'polypeptide(L)'
;MSEQSDGQSAAEPSARRDLPPEAMGNEKWHDTTDAVWYRSSLSKEDSDAIVEVAKFDDGFRAVRDGKAPEKGILFFTPQEWEAFVLGAKDGEFDIPEEYLTPAEIAIQRGEVDVHAVPSPLNRRPDPQ
;
A
#
# COMPACT_ATOMS: atom_id res chain seq x y z
N MET A 1 -7.99 14.80 -55.85
CA MET A 1 -6.87 14.68 -54.89
C MET A 1 -6.80 15.98 -54.14
N SER A 2 -7.05 15.92 -52.83
CA SER A 2 -6.35 16.64 -51.76
C SER A 2 -7.19 16.45 -50.51
N GLU A 3 -6.56 15.76 -49.56
CA GLU A 3 -7.09 15.11 -48.38
C GLU A 3 -7.71 16.05 -47.34
N GLN A 4 -8.61 15.44 -46.56
CA GLN A 4 -9.01 15.83 -45.20
C GLN A 4 -7.78 16.00 -44.30
N SER A 5 -7.89 16.84 -43.28
CA SER A 5 -7.35 16.52 -41.94
C SER A 5 -8.03 17.40 -40.90
N ASP A 6 -9.05 16.81 -40.28
CA ASP A 6 -9.63 17.27 -39.03
C ASP A 6 -8.54 17.41 -37.96
N GLY A 7 -8.45 18.60 -37.36
CA GLY A 7 -7.59 18.86 -36.21
C GLY A 7 -8.16 18.18 -34.97
N GLN A 8 -7.83 16.91 -34.78
CA GLN A 8 -8.00 16.23 -33.50
C GLN A 8 -6.99 16.83 -32.52
N SER A 9 -7.46 17.67 -31.60
CA SER A 9 -6.68 18.10 -30.44
C SER A 9 -6.43 16.88 -29.56
N ALA A 10 -5.26 16.25 -29.76
CA ALA A 10 -4.71 15.32 -28.80
C ALA A 10 -4.35 16.15 -27.56
N ALA A 11 -5.01 15.86 -26.44
CA ALA A 11 -4.56 16.34 -25.14
C ALA A 11 -3.07 15.94 -24.99
N GLU A 12 -2.23 16.93 -24.71
CA GLU A 12 -0.80 16.72 -24.52
C GLU A 12 -0.58 15.65 -23.44
N PRO A 13 0.38 14.72 -23.61
CA PRO A 13 0.73 13.82 -22.54
C PRO A 13 1.20 14.68 -21.38
N SER A 14 0.47 14.64 -20.26
CA SER A 14 0.86 15.33 -19.03
C SER A 14 2.35 15.11 -18.83
N ALA A 15 3.10 16.21 -18.78
CA ALA A 15 4.55 16.23 -18.71
C ALA A 15 5.04 15.04 -17.90
N ARG A 16 5.88 14.18 -18.51
CA ARG A 16 6.60 13.13 -17.79
C ARG A 16 7.31 13.84 -16.64
N ARG A 17 6.71 13.82 -15.44
CA ARG A 17 7.44 14.08 -14.21
C ARG A 17 8.65 13.18 -14.30
N ASP A 18 9.86 13.72 -14.13
CA ASP A 18 11.06 12.92 -14.07
C ASP A 18 10.80 11.83 -13.03
N LEU A 19 10.53 10.62 -13.54
CA LEU A 19 10.13 9.50 -12.70
C LEU A 19 11.30 9.24 -11.77
N PRO A 20 11.06 9.08 -10.46
CA PRO A 20 12.15 8.79 -9.57
C PRO A 20 12.75 7.42 -9.96
N PRO A 21 14.03 7.16 -9.67
CA PRO A 21 14.72 5.96 -10.15
C PRO A 21 13.98 4.64 -9.90
N GLU A 22 13.24 4.55 -8.79
CA GLU A 22 12.42 3.38 -8.41
C GLU A 22 11.18 3.14 -9.29
N ALA A 23 10.75 4.15 -10.04
CA ALA A 23 9.63 4.07 -10.97
C ALA A 23 10.06 3.63 -12.38
N MET A 24 11.35 3.75 -12.71
CA MET A 24 11.85 3.49 -14.06
C MET A 24 11.78 1.99 -14.40
N GLY A 25 10.83 1.63 -15.28
CA GLY A 25 10.61 0.25 -15.72
C GLY A 25 9.81 -0.61 -14.75
N ASN A 26 9.29 -0.04 -13.66
CA ASN A 26 8.40 -0.74 -12.75
C ASN A 26 6.93 -0.46 -13.13
N GLU A 27 6.32 -1.40 -13.83
CA GLU A 27 4.92 -1.30 -14.29
C GLU A 27 3.91 -1.23 -13.14
N LYS A 28 4.30 -1.58 -11.91
CA LYS A 28 3.42 -1.53 -10.74
C LYS A 28 3.56 -0.24 -9.94
N TRP A 29 4.53 0.61 -10.28
CA TRP A 29 4.82 1.82 -9.52
C TRP A 29 3.64 2.80 -9.56
N HIS A 30 3.36 3.41 -8.41
CA HIS A 30 2.38 4.47 -8.27
C HIS A 30 2.98 5.62 -7.45
N ASP A 31 2.58 6.86 -7.77
CA ASP A 31 2.97 8.03 -6.99
C ASP A 31 2.32 7.96 -5.60
N THR A 32 3.14 7.87 -4.56
CA THR A 32 2.69 7.78 -3.16
C THR A 32 2.75 9.11 -2.42
N THR A 33 3.06 10.21 -3.10
CA THR A 33 3.24 11.53 -2.48
C THR A 33 2.04 11.95 -1.63
N ASP A 34 0.83 11.66 -2.10
CA ASP A 34 -0.44 11.98 -1.43
C ASP A 34 -1.23 10.71 -1.04
N ALA A 35 -0.56 9.56 -0.99
CA ALA A 35 -1.20 8.31 -0.59
C ALA A 35 -1.62 8.33 0.89
N VAL A 36 -2.81 7.79 1.16
CA VAL A 36 -3.29 7.59 2.54
C VAL A 36 -2.92 6.18 2.99
N TRP A 37 -2.01 6.12 3.95
CA TRP A 37 -1.49 4.89 4.55
C TRP A 37 -2.31 4.48 5.76
N TYR A 38 -2.56 3.18 5.89
CA TYR A 38 -3.24 2.56 7.02
C TYR A 38 -2.36 1.48 7.64
N ARG A 39 -2.51 1.29 8.96
CA ARG A 39 -1.87 0.23 9.75
C ARG A 39 -2.91 -0.49 10.61
N SER A 40 -2.51 -1.58 11.25
CA SER A 40 -3.37 -2.27 12.23
C SER A 40 -3.64 -1.39 13.45
N SER A 41 -4.83 -1.46 14.03
CA SER A 41 -5.16 -0.86 15.34
C SER A 41 -4.27 -1.39 16.48
N LEU A 42 -3.64 -2.55 16.29
CA LEU A 42 -2.68 -3.13 17.24
C LEU A 42 -1.25 -2.58 17.08
N SER A 43 -0.94 -1.91 15.96
CA SER A 43 0.38 -1.31 15.73
C SER A 43 0.56 -0.04 16.55
N LYS A 44 1.40 -0.12 17.58
CA LYS A 44 1.78 0.98 18.47
C LYS A 44 3.16 1.53 18.09
N GLU A 45 3.52 2.69 18.62
CA GLU A 45 4.83 3.31 18.33
C GLU A 45 6.01 2.44 18.79
N ASP A 46 5.82 1.64 19.84
CA ASP A 46 6.80 0.72 20.41
C ASP A 46 6.76 -0.69 19.81
N SER A 47 5.87 -0.97 18.84
CA SER A 47 5.82 -2.27 18.16
C SER A 47 7.13 -2.55 17.41
N ASP A 48 7.59 -3.81 17.42
CA ASP A 48 8.83 -4.20 16.75
C ASP A 48 8.78 -3.96 15.24
N ALA A 49 7.63 -4.26 14.62
CA ALA A 49 7.35 -4.02 13.21
C ALA A 49 5.98 -3.32 13.03
N ILE A 50 5.90 -2.44 12.03
CA ILE A 50 4.66 -1.78 11.61
C ILE A 50 4.57 -1.89 10.10
N VAL A 51 3.58 -2.63 9.59
CA VAL A 51 3.29 -2.68 8.15
C VAL A 51 2.23 -1.63 7.84
N GLU A 52 2.51 -0.79 6.85
CA GLU A 52 1.53 0.19 6.35
C GLU A 52 1.14 -0.10 4.92
N VAL A 53 -0.13 0.08 4.61
CA VAL A 53 -0.71 -0.20 3.30
C VAL A 53 -1.47 1.03 2.78
N ALA A 54 -1.24 1.39 1.53
CA ALA A 54 -2.03 2.38 0.80
C ALA A 54 -2.82 1.72 -0.34
N LYS A 55 -4.03 2.24 -0.60
CA LYS A 55 -4.92 1.81 -1.68
C LYS A 55 -4.99 2.88 -2.77
N PHE A 56 -4.93 2.44 -4.02
CA PHE A 56 -5.17 3.26 -5.20
C PHE A 56 -6.55 2.97 -5.82
N ASP A 57 -7.03 3.90 -6.64
CA ASP A 57 -8.37 3.84 -7.26
C ASP A 57 -8.52 2.69 -8.26
N ASP A 58 -7.44 2.31 -8.92
CA ASP A 58 -7.36 1.19 -9.87
C ASP A 58 -7.18 -0.18 -9.19
N GLY A 59 -7.15 -0.20 -7.86
CA GLY A 59 -7.08 -1.42 -7.07
C GLY A 59 -5.68 -1.87 -6.71
N PHE A 60 -4.61 -1.22 -7.18
CA PHE A 60 -3.24 -1.51 -6.74
C PHE A 60 -3.06 -1.25 -5.24
N ARG A 61 -2.02 -1.86 -4.66
CA ARG A 61 -1.60 -1.60 -3.28
C ARG A 61 -0.13 -1.24 -3.21
N ALA A 62 0.18 -0.29 -2.35
CA ALA A 62 1.55 -0.04 -1.90
C ALA A 62 1.69 -0.51 -0.45
N VAL A 63 2.81 -1.14 -0.13
CA VAL A 63 3.16 -1.61 1.21
C VAL A 63 4.53 -1.06 1.59
N ARG A 64 4.69 -0.58 2.82
CA ARG A 64 5.97 -0.09 3.33
C ARG A 64 6.18 -0.47 4.81
N ASP A 65 7.43 -0.37 5.24
CA ASP A 65 7.79 -0.38 6.66
C ASP A 65 7.42 0.97 7.29
N GLY A 66 6.43 0.98 8.18
CA GLY A 66 6.00 2.19 8.88
C GLY A 66 7.04 2.75 9.85
N LYS A 67 8.05 1.97 10.25
CA LYS A 67 9.16 2.41 11.10
C LYS A 67 10.33 2.97 10.28
N ALA A 68 10.39 2.65 8.99
CA ALA A 68 11.40 3.16 8.07
C ALA A 68 10.85 3.35 6.64
N PRO A 69 9.89 4.28 6.44
CA PRO A 69 9.21 4.48 5.15
C PRO A 69 10.15 4.80 3.98
N GLU A 70 11.30 5.40 4.27
CA GLU A 70 12.32 5.79 3.31
C GLU A 70 13.10 4.60 2.71
N LYS A 71 13.00 3.40 3.30
CA LYS A 71 13.72 2.21 2.80
C LYS A 71 13.12 1.64 1.52
N GLY A 72 11.93 2.06 1.15
CA GLY A 72 11.28 1.68 -0.10
C GLY A 72 9.85 1.20 0.09
N ILE A 73 9.18 1.07 -1.06
CA ILE A 73 7.76 0.72 -1.15
C ILE A 73 7.63 -0.46 -2.10
N LEU A 74 6.88 -1.47 -1.66
CA LEU A 74 6.50 -2.61 -2.49
C LEU A 74 5.14 -2.34 -3.12
N PHE A 75 5.01 -2.61 -4.42
CA PHE A 75 3.77 -2.43 -5.17
C PHE A 75 3.21 -3.78 -5.60
N PHE A 76 1.90 -3.96 -5.40
CA PHE A 76 1.15 -5.17 -5.72
C PHE A 76 0.04 -4.85 -6.71
N THR A 77 -0.11 -5.70 -7.72
CA THR A 77 -1.30 -5.66 -8.59
C THR A 77 -2.55 -6.03 -7.78
N PRO A 78 -3.76 -5.71 -8.27
CA PRO A 78 -5.00 -6.14 -7.62
C PRO A 78 -5.06 -7.65 -7.38
N GLN A 79 -4.62 -8.45 -8.35
CA GLN A 79 -4.64 -9.91 -8.28
C GLN A 79 -3.59 -10.45 -7.30
N GLU A 80 -2.39 -9.87 -7.28
CA GLU A 80 -1.35 -10.25 -6.30
C GLU A 80 -1.79 -9.93 -4.88
N TRP A 81 -2.42 -8.77 -4.67
CA TRP A 81 -2.96 -8.40 -3.37
C TRP A 81 -4.10 -9.30 -2.92
N GLU A 82 -5.02 -9.65 -3.82
CA GLU A 82 -6.10 -10.60 -3.53
C GLU A 82 -5.53 -11.97 -3.13
N ALA A 83 -4.59 -12.50 -3.90
CA ALA A 83 -3.94 -13.77 -3.59
C ALA A 83 -3.20 -13.73 -2.24
N PHE A 84 -2.45 -12.66 -1.97
CA PHE A 84 -1.76 -12.45 -0.69
C PHE A 84 -2.74 -12.44 0.50
N VAL A 85 -3.84 -11.68 0.40
CA VAL A 85 -4.84 -11.59 1.48
C VAL A 85 -5.54 -12.91 1.71
N LEU A 86 -5.85 -13.66 0.64
CA LEU A 86 -6.47 -14.98 0.77
C LEU A 86 -5.52 -15.98 1.44
N GLY A 87 -4.25 -16.05 1.04
CA GLY A 87 -3.24 -16.91 1.68
C GLY A 87 -3.01 -16.54 3.14
N ALA A 88 -2.90 -15.24 3.45
CA ALA A 88 -2.76 -14.77 4.82
C ALA A 88 -3.97 -15.15 5.70
N LYS A 89 -5.19 -15.08 5.17
CA LYS A 89 -6.41 -15.50 5.89
C LYS A 89 -6.55 -17.01 6.04
N ASP A 90 -5.92 -17.79 5.16
CA ASP A 90 -5.84 -19.24 5.25
C ASP A 90 -4.76 -19.72 6.25
N GLY A 91 -4.08 -18.78 6.91
CA GLY A 91 -3.08 -19.06 7.94
C GLY A 91 -1.69 -19.35 7.39
N GLU A 92 -1.35 -18.94 6.15
CA GLU A 92 -0.01 -19.13 5.58
C GLU A 92 1.11 -18.50 6.43
N PHE A 93 0.77 -17.48 7.22
CA PHE A 93 1.68 -16.80 8.14
C PHE A 93 1.41 -17.11 9.63
N ASP A 94 0.46 -18.00 9.93
CA ASP A 94 0.21 -18.42 11.30
C ASP A 94 1.40 -19.25 11.79
N ILE A 95 1.84 -19.01 13.03
CA ILE A 95 2.93 -19.77 13.65
C ILE A 95 2.40 -20.65 14.79
N PRO A 96 3.11 -21.73 15.16
CA PRO A 96 2.69 -22.61 16.24
C PRO A 96 2.43 -21.85 17.55
N GLU A 97 1.29 -22.12 18.19
CA GLU A 97 0.85 -21.41 19.41
C GLU A 97 1.83 -21.53 20.58
N GLU A 98 2.68 -22.56 20.59
CA GLU A 98 3.76 -22.74 21.58
C GLU A 98 4.82 -21.63 21.53
N TYR A 99 4.91 -20.88 20.44
CA TYR A 99 5.79 -19.71 20.30
C TYR A 99 5.08 -18.38 20.59
N LEU A 100 3.78 -18.41 20.90
CA LEU A 100 2.96 -17.23 21.10
C LEU A 100 2.61 -17.02 22.57
N THR A 101 2.54 -15.75 22.97
CA THR A 101 1.89 -15.36 24.21
C THR A 101 0.37 -15.57 24.12
N PRO A 102 -0.35 -15.69 25.26
CA PRO A 102 -1.81 -15.82 25.22
C PRO A 102 -2.54 -14.69 24.47
N ALA A 103 -1.98 -13.48 24.49
CA ALA A 103 -2.53 -12.35 23.76
C ALA A 103 -2.35 -12.50 22.23
N GLU A 104 -1.19 -12.98 21.79
CA GLU A 104 -0.93 -13.24 20.37
C GLU A 104 -1.75 -14.40 19.83
N ILE A 105 -1.99 -15.45 20.63
CA ILE A 105 -2.91 -16.54 20.27
C ILE A 105 -4.32 -16.00 20.00
N ALA A 106 -4.84 -15.14 20.88
CA ALA A 106 -6.15 -14.53 20.69
C ALA A 106 -6.22 -13.67 19.41
N ILE A 107 -5.12 -12.97 19.08
CA ILE A 107 -5.02 -12.22 17.81
C ILE A 107 -5.02 -13.17 16.62
N GLN A 108 -4.17 -14.21 16.61
CA GLN A 108 -4.07 -15.17 15.51
C GLN A 108 -5.41 -15.90 15.26
N ARG A 109 -6.13 -16.26 16.33
CA ARG A 109 -7.46 -16.88 16.23
C ARG A 109 -8.58 -15.91 15.82
N GLY A 110 -8.28 -14.63 15.65
CA GLY A 110 -9.29 -13.61 15.31
C GLY A 110 -10.27 -13.32 16.45
N GLU A 111 -9.88 -13.60 17.70
CA GLU A 111 -10.70 -13.36 18.90
C GLU A 111 -10.60 -11.90 19.38
N VAL A 112 -9.65 -11.14 18.83
CA VAL A 112 -9.46 -9.70 19.09
C VAL A 112 -10.00 -8.89 17.92
N ASP A 113 -10.78 -7.84 18.20
CA ASP A 113 -11.19 -6.88 17.17
C ASP A 113 -9.97 -6.11 16.65
N VAL A 114 -9.69 -6.27 15.36
CA VAL A 114 -8.62 -5.58 14.66
C VAL A 114 -9.20 -4.85 13.47
N HIS A 115 -8.91 -3.55 13.38
CA HIS A 115 -9.36 -2.71 12.28
C HIS A 115 -8.21 -1.83 11.79
N ALA A 116 -8.33 -1.34 10.56
CA ALA A 116 -7.34 -0.44 9.98
C ALA A 116 -7.48 0.97 10.58
N VAL A 117 -6.36 1.57 10.99
CA VAL A 117 -6.29 2.96 11.45
C VAL A 117 -5.35 3.77 10.57
N PRO A 118 -5.62 5.07 10.31
CA PRO A 118 -4.71 5.90 9.54
C PRO A 118 -3.33 5.98 10.18
N SER A 119 -2.29 5.93 9.35
CA SER A 119 -0.92 6.18 9.78
C SER A 119 -0.78 7.59 10.37
N PRO A 120 -0.05 7.76 11.49
CA PRO A 120 0.33 9.09 11.98
C PRO A 120 1.32 9.81 11.05
N LEU A 121 1.93 9.09 10.10
CA LEU A 121 2.88 9.61 9.11
C LEU A 121 2.19 10.09 7.83
N ASN A 122 0.86 9.96 7.72
CA ASN A 122 0.14 10.56 6.61
C ASN A 122 0.36 12.07 6.59
N ARG A 123 0.60 12.62 5.39
CA ARG A 123 0.68 14.06 5.21
C ARG A 123 -0.63 14.67 5.70
N ARG A 124 -0.55 15.60 6.66
CA ARG A 124 -1.72 16.40 7.04
C ARG A 124 -2.01 17.35 5.88
N PRO A 125 -3.28 17.52 5.46
CA PRO A 125 -3.62 18.58 4.53
C PRO A 125 -3.15 19.91 5.12
N ASP A 126 -2.49 20.74 4.31
CA ASP A 126 -2.13 22.09 4.73
C ASP A 126 -3.40 22.83 5.16
N PRO A 127 -3.40 23.55 6.30
CA PRO A 127 -4.52 24.43 6.61
C PRO A 127 -4.60 25.51 5.54
N GLN A 128 -5.75 25.58 4.86
CA GLN A 128 -6.08 26.66 3.90
C GLN A 128 -6.13 28.03 4.58
#